data_AF-A0A7D6VTF8-F1
#
_entry.id   AF-A0A7D6VTF8-F1
#
_cell.length_a   1.000
_cell.length_b   1.000
_cell.length_c   1.000
_cell.angle_alpha   90.00
_cell.angle_beta   90.00
_cell.angle_gamma   90.00
#
_symmetry.space_group_name_H-M   'P 1'
#
loop_
_entity.id
_entity.type
_entity.pdbx_description
1 polymer ?
#
loop_
_entity_poly.entity_id
_entity_poly.type
_entity_poly.pdbx_seq_one_letter_code
_entity_poly.pdbx_strand_id
1 'polypeptide(L)'
;MKKVLIASLTLVAMTTAPAHAINAQYRAQLERSGCNEMNAGKGCDIHKTKAENAKNAVKHTPNSVNESNVPQYVKEAENIINLKGIAAEEYLIERGWRQQADGDWKKGAHLMRVIEDKKGFVANAQIIK
;
A
#
# COMPACT_ATOMS: atom_id res chain seq x y z
N MET A 1 -20.77 23.56 68.44
CA MET A 1 -20.65 23.87 67.00
C MET A 1 -19.61 22.89 66.46
N LYS A 2 -19.79 22.03 65.45
CA LYS A 2 -20.61 22.04 64.24
C LYS A 2 -21.02 20.59 63.90
N LYS A 3 -22.28 20.45 63.50
CA LYS A 3 -22.82 19.38 62.63
C LYS A 3 -22.13 19.55 61.25
N VAL A 4 -21.92 18.54 60.41
CA VAL A 4 -22.90 18.07 59.42
C VAL A 4 -22.17 17.03 58.53
N LEU A 5 -22.79 15.86 58.39
CA LEU A 5 -22.56 14.84 57.33
C LEU A 5 -22.71 15.48 55.95
N ILE A 6 -22.01 15.00 54.91
CA ILE A 6 -22.60 14.75 53.57
C ILE A 6 -21.54 14.02 52.74
N ALA A 7 -21.85 12.76 52.44
CA ALA A 7 -21.28 12.00 51.34
C ALA A 7 -21.82 12.58 50.02
N SER A 8 -20.95 12.87 49.07
CA SER A 8 -21.35 13.20 47.71
C SER A 8 -20.47 12.42 46.74
N LEU A 9 -20.93 11.20 46.45
CA LEU A 9 -20.48 10.36 45.36
C LEU A 9 -21.01 10.98 44.06
N THR A 10 -20.24 11.87 43.43
CA THR A 10 -20.60 12.45 42.13
C THR A 10 -20.33 11.43 41.04
N LEU A 11 -21.35 10.65 40.69
CA LEU A 11 -21.37 9.80 39.51
C LEU A 11 -21.55 10.70 38.28
N VAL A 12 -20.46 11.00 37.58
CA VAL A 12 -20.51 11.70 36.29
C VAL A 12 -21.01 10.70 35.25
N ALA A 13 -22.32 10.74 34.96
CA ALA A 13 -22.89 10.03 33.83
C ALA A 13 -22.40 10.69 32.54
N MET A 14 -21.36 10.11 31.94
CA MET A 14 -20.95 10.46 30.58
C MET A 14 -22.03 9.95 29.63
N THR A 15 -22.96 10.81 29.22
CA THR A 15 -23.85 10.52 28.11
C THR A 15 -23.00 10.54 26.84
N THR A 16 -22.61 9.37 26.34
CA THR A 16 -22.05 9.25 25.00
C THR A 16 -23.13 9.63 24.01
N ALA A 17 -23.17 10.89 23.58
CA ALA A 17 -23.95 11.25 22.40
C ALA A 17 -23.47 10.32 21.27
N PRO A 18 -24.37 9.70 20.51
CA PRO A 18 -23.95 8.98 19.32
C PRO A 18 -23.22 9.99 18.44
N ALA A 19 -21.93 9.78 18.23
CA ALA A 19 -21.16 10.50 17.23
C ALA A 19 -21.75 10.09 15.87
N HIS A 20 -22.86 10.72 15.47
CA HIS A 20 -23.39 10.66 14.12
C HIS A 20 -22.45 11.47 13.22
N ALA A 21 -21.23 10.96 13.04
CA ALA A 21 -20.12 11.64 12.36
C ALA A 21 -20.34 11.81 10.84
N ILE A 22 -21.48 11.36 10.32
CA ILE A 22 -21.88 11.50 8.92
C ILE A 22 -23.33 11.97 8.87
N ASN A 23 -23.56 13.14 8.27
CA ASN A 23 -24.87 13.70 7.98
C ASN A 23 -25.72 12.65 7.23
N ALA A 24 -26.97 12.43 7.66
CA ALA A 24 -27.88 11.48 7.00
C ALA A 24 -28.04 11.76 5.50
N GLN A 25 -28.05 13.04 5.11
CA GLN A 25 -28.07 13.46 3.71
C GLN A 25 -26.80 13.05 2.96
N TYR A 26 -25.65 13.13 3.62
CA TYR A 26 -24.37 12.76 3.02
C TYR A 26 -24.26 11.24 2.85
N ARG A 27 -24.75 10.45 3.82
CA ARG A 27 -24.84 8.98 3.67
C ARG A 27 -25.70 8.58 2.48
N ALA A 28 -26.86 9.21 2.32
CA ALA A 28 -27.73 8.96 1.17
C ALA A 28 -27.05 9.34 -0.16
N GLN A 29 -26.23 10.40 -0.18
CA GLN A 29 -25.46 10.78 -1.36
C GLN A 29 -24.38 9.75 -1.70
N LEU A 30 -23.65 9.23 -0.70
CA LEU A 30 -22.68 8.16 -0.90
C LEU A 30 -23.34 6.88 -1.46
N GLU A 31 -24.47 6.47 -0.92
CA GLU A 31 -25.22 5.30 -1.40
C GLU A 31 -25.72 5.48 -2.85
N ARG A 32 -26.29 6.65 -3.18
CA ARG A 32 -26.77 6.97 -4.54
C ARG A 32 -25.63 7.02 -5.56
N SER A 33 -24.50 7.59 -5.17
CA SER A 33 -23.32 7.73 -6.03
C SER A 33 -22.46 6.47 -6.09
N GLY A 34 -22.64 5.52 -5.17
CA GLY A 34 -21.79 4.34 -5.02
C GLY A 34 -20.40 4.64 -4.45
N CYS A 35 -20.20 5.83 -3.88
CA CYS A 35 -18.95 6.22 -3.22
C CYS A 35 -18.92 5.77 -1.76
N ASN A 36 -17.74 5.79 -1.16
CA ASN A 36 -17.54 5.65 0.28
C ASN A 36 -16.72 6.83 0.80
N GLU A 37 -16.64 6.95 2.12
CA GLU A 37 -15.92 8.05 2.80
C GLU A 37 -14.45 8.17 2.37
N MET A 38 -13.81 7.05 2.00
CA MET A 38 -12.40 7.04 1.62
C MET A 38 -12.14 7.50 0.19
N ASN A 39 -13.11 7.31 -0.73
CA ASN A 39 -12.93 7.60 -2.16
C ASN A 39 -13.73 8.82 -2.66
N ALA A 40 -14.66 9.35 -1.85
CA ALA A 40 -15.39 10.57 -2.15
C ALA A 40 -14.42 11.75 -2.38
N GLY A 41 -14.46 12.35 -3.57
CA GLY A 41 -13.59 13.46 -3.96
C GLY A 41 -12.12 13.09 -4.26
N LYS A 42 -11.75 11.80 -4.16
CA LYS A 42 -10.41 11.28 -4.52
C LYS A 42 -10.40 10.45 -5.82
N GLY A 43 -11.57 10.21 -6.38
CA GLY A 43 -11.76 9.40 -7.59
C GLY A 43 -13.21 8.99 -7.82
N CYS A 44 -14.05 9.08 -6.78
CA CYS A 44 -15.50 8.92 -6.88
C CYS A 44 -16.20 10.26 -6.63
N ASP A 45 -17.07 10.68 -7.56
CA ASP A 45 -17.80 11.95 -7.48
C ASP A 45 -19.18 11.73 -6.85
N ILE A 46 -19.42 12.33 -5.69
CA ILE A 46 -20.66 12.18 -4.91
C ILE A 46 -21.89 12.78 -5.61
N HIS A 47 -21.71 13.64 -6.61
CA HIS A 47 -22.81 14.25 -7.35
C HIS A 47 -23.26 13.43 -8.56
N LYS A 48 -22.47 12.42 -8.98
CA LYS A 48 -22.78 11.51 -10.08
C LYS A 48 -23.57 10.29 -9.61
N THR A 49 -24.27 9.63 -10.54
CA THR A 49 -24.91 8.33 -10.24
C THR A 49 -23.87 7.21 -10.16
N LYS A 50 -24.23 6.11 -9.47
CA LYS A 50 -23.42 4.89 -9.43
C LYS A 50 -23.00 4.39 -10.82
N ALA A 51 -23.88 4.47 -11.82
CA ALA A 51 -23.57 4.05 -13.18
C ALA A 51 -22.54 4.95 -13.87
N GLU A 52 -22.63 6.27 -13.66
CA GLU A 52 -21.65 7.22 -14.20
C GLU A 52 -20.29 7.12 -13.51
N ASN A 53 -20.29 6.90 -12.18
CA ASN A 53 -19.07 6.61 -11.46
C ASN A 53 -18.48 5.25 -11.84
N ALA A 54 -19.29 4.25 -12.18
CA ALA A 54 -18.80 2.98 -12.69
C ALA A 54 -18.14 3.11 -14.08
N LYS A 55 -18.64 4.00 -14.94
CA LYS A 55 -18.01 4.29 -16.25
C LYS A 55 -16.66 5.00 -16.11
N ASN A 56 -16.53 5.83 -15.08
CA ASN A 56 -15.30 6.56 -14.76
C ASN A 56 -14.48 5.90 -13.66
N ALA A 57 -14.87 4.71 -13.22
CA ALA A 57 -14.12 3.94 -12.24
C ALA A 57 -12.81 3.58 -12.91
N VAL A 58 -11.78 4.39 -12.65
CA VAL A 58 -10.40 3.97 -12.83
C VAL A 58 -10.33 2.66 -12.09
N LYS A 59 -10.12 1.55 -12.82
CA LYS A 59 -9.80 0.29 -12.18
C LYS A 59 -8.54 0.59 -11.36
N HIS A 60 -8.71 0.82 -10.06
CA HIS A 60 -7.63 0.76 -9.09
C HIS A 60 -7.23 -0.72 -9.02
N THR A 61 -6.57 -1.15 -10.09
CA THR A 61 -5.59 -2.20 -10.02
C THR A 61 -4.55 -1.71 -9.02
N PRO A 62 -4.15 -2.50 -8.02
CA PRO A 62 -3.01 -2.15 -7.18
C PRO A 62 -1.85 -1.98 -8.15
N ASN A 63 -1.47 -0.72 -8.41
CA ASN A 63 -0.53 -0.30 -9.46
C ASN A 63 -0.47 -1.28 -10.63
N SER A 64 -1.39 -1.19 -11.61
CA SER A 64 -1.05 -1.67 -12.94
C SER A 64 0.10 -0.80 -13.45
N VAL A 65 1.32 -1.19 -13.07
CA VAL A 65 2.50 -0.93 -13.88
C VAL A 65 2.14 -1.47 -15.25
N ASN A 66 2.03 -0.58 -16.22
CA ASN A 66 1.87 -0.99 -17.60
C ASN A 66 3.18 -1.71 -17.95
N GLU A 67 3.15 -3.04 -18.03
CA GLU A 67 4.36 -3.88 -18.09
C GLU A 67 5.27 -3.54 -19.28
N SER A 68 4.70 -2.91 -20.30
CA SER A 68 5.38 -2.30 -21.44
C SER A 68 6.36 -1.18 -21.04
N ASN A 69 6.12 -0.48 -19.94
CA ASN A 69 6.92 0.65 -19.45
C ASN A 69 7.83 0.29 -18.27
N VAL A 70 7.85 -0.97 -17.84
CA VAL A 70 8.75 -1.41 -16.76
C VAL A 70 10.18 -1.48 -17.32
N PRO A 71 11.16 -0.75 -16.73
CA PRO A 71 12.54 -0.79 -17.20
C PRO A 71 13.12 -2.20 -17.15
N GLN A 72 13.96 -2.54 -18.12
CA GLN A 72 14.53 -3.89 -18.24
C GLN A 72 15.26 -4.35 -16.96
N TYR A 73 16.01 -3.47 -16.31
CA TYR A 73 16.74 -3.80 -15.07
C TYR A 73 15.80 -4.20 -13.91
N VAL A 74 14.56 -3.70 -13.90
CA VAL A 74 13.53 -4.11 -12.92
C VAL A 74 13.02 -5.52 -13.24
N LYS A 75 12.74 -5.80 -14.52
CA LYS A 75 12.33 -7.14 -14.97
C LYS A 75 13.38 -8.19 -14.64
N GLU A 76 14.65 -7.85 -14.82
CA GLU A 76 15.78 -8.72 -14.48
C GLU A 76 15.85 -9.03 -12.97
N ALA A 77 15.52 -8.07 -12.11
CA ALA A 77 15.42 -8.28 -10.66
C ALA A 77 14.23 -9.18 -10.27
N GLU A 78 13.09 -9.02 -10.94
CA GLU A 78 11.90 -9.86 -10.70
C GLU A 78 12.12 -11.31 -11.14
N ASN A 79 12.86 -11.52 -12.23
CA ASN A 79 13.11 -12.85 -12.80
C ASN A 79 14.02 -13.73 -11.94
N ILE A 80 14.82 -13.15 -11.04
CA ILE A 80 15.69 -13.93 -10.15
C ILE A 80 15.01 -14.35 -8.85
N ILE A 81 13.83 -13.82 -8.54
CA ILE A 81 13.09 -14.18 -7.32
C ILE A 81 12.74 -15.68 -7.34
N ASN A 82 12.94 -16.36 -6.21
CA ASN A 82 12.79 -17.81 -6.03
C ASN A 82 13.82 -18.68 -6.79
N LEU A 83 14.80 -18.10 -7.46
CA LEU A 83 15.94 -18.87 -7.94
C LEU A 83 16.88 -19.21 -6.77
N LYS A 84 17.59 -20.33 -6.87
CA LYS A 84 18.75 -20.60 -6.01
C LYS A 84 19.83 -19.56 -6.28
N GLY A 85 20.57 -19.15 -5.25
CA GLY A 85 21.65 -18.16 -5.34
C GLY A 85 22.51 -18.35 -6.59
N ILE A 86 23.13 -19.51 -6.75
CA ILE A 86 23.97 -19.85 -7.92
C ILE A 86 23.27 -19.58 -9.27
N ALA A 87 22.01 -20.01 -9.42
CA ALA A 87 21.25 -19.79 -10.66
C ALA A 87 20.90 -18.32 -10.88
N ALA A 88 20.65 -17.57 -9.80
CA ALA A 88 20.47 -16.12 -9.87
C ALA A 88 21.77 -15.41 -10.25
N GLU A 89 22.92 -15.83 -9.71
CA GLU A 89 24.22 -15.26 -10.05
C GLU A 89 24.55 -15.47 -11.53
N GLU A 90 24.38 -16.70 -12.04
CA GLU A 90 24.56 -17.02 -13.46
C GLU A 90 23.66 -16.13 -14.35
N TYR A 91 22.36 -16.05 -14.02
CA TYR A 91 21.40 -15.22 -14.74
C TYR A 91 21.82 -13.74 -14.81
N LEU A 92 22.32 -13.20 -13.70
CA LEU A 92 22.74 -11.80 -13.58
C LEU A 92 24.03 -11.54 -14.37
N ILE A 93 25.02 -12.44 -14.28
CA ILE A 93 26.29 -12.34 -15.02
C ILE A 93 26.05 -12.33 -16.53
N GLU A 94 25.21 -13.24 -17.03
CA GLU A 94 24.81 -13.32 -18.45
C GLU A 94 24.20 -12.02 -18.96
N ARG A 95 23.48 -11.29 -18.09
CA ARG A 95 22.81 -10.02 -18.41
C ARG A 95 23.68 -8.79 -18.16
N GLY A 96 24.96 -9.00 -17.85
CA GLY A 96 25.93 -7.92 -17.70
C GLY A 96 25.93 -7.26 -16.33
N TRP A 97 25.26 -7.84 -15.34
CA TRP A 97 25.46 -7.44 -13.95
C TRP A 97 26.81 -7.94 -13.43
N ARG A 98 27.38 -7.20 -12.48
CA ARG A 98 28.66 -7.54 -11.84
C ARG A 98 28.53 -7.41 -10.34
N GLN A 99 28.87 -8.46 -9.61
CA GLN A 99 28.92 -8.41 -8.16
C GLN A 99 30.02 -7.45 -7.71
N GLN A 100 29.71 -6.65 -6.69
CA GLN A 100 30.58 -5.67 -6.06
C GLN A 100 31.16 -6.27 -4.76
N ALA A 101 32.17 -5.62 -4.18
CA ALA A 101 32.83 -6.12 -2.97
C ALA A 101 31.91 -6.18 -1.74
N ASP A 102 30.83 -5.39 -1.72
CA ASP A 102 29.79 -5.38 -0.68
C ASP A 102 28.69 -6.43 -0.90
N GLY A 103 28.78 -7.22 -1.99
CA GLY A 103 27.80 -8.24 -2.36
C GLY A 103 26.63 -7.72 -3.22
N ASP A 104 26.53 -6.40 -3.44
CA ASP A 104 25.53 -5.85 -4.34
C ASP A 104 25.93 -6.08 -5.81
N TRP A 105 24.97 -5.98 -6.72
CA TRP A 105 25.16 -6.18 -8.15
C TRP A 105 25.07 -4.85 -8.89
N LYS A 106 25.97 -4.59 -9.82
CA LYS A 106 26.00 -3.33 -10.59
C LYS A 106 25.81 -3.57 -12.09
N LYS A 107 24.99 -2.72 -12.72
CA LYS A 107 24.82 -2.63 -14.18
C LYS A 107 24.59 -1.17 -14.58
N GLY A 108 25.56 -0.58 -15.28
CA GLY A 108 25.55 0.85 -15.59
C GLY A 108 25.50 1.70 -14.31
N ALA A 109 24.47 2.55 -14.20
CA ALA A 109 24.22 3.40 -13.04
C ALA A 109 23.34 2.73 -11.96
N HIS A 110 22.92 1.47 -12.15
CA HIS A 110 22.02 0.78 -11.24
C HIS A 110 22.77 -0.18 -10.34
N LEU A 111 22.39 -0.18 -9.07
CA LEU A 111 22.79 -1.18 -8.08
C LEU A 111 21.59 -2.07 -7.76
N MET A 112 21.83 -3.34 -7.46
CA MET A 112 20.81 -4.30 -7.07
C MET A 112 21.29 -5.07 -5.86
N ARG A 113 20.48 -5.08 -4.79
CA ARG A 113 20.72 -5.92 -3.61
C ARG A 113 19.84 -7.14 -3.66
N VAL A 114 20.47 -8.30 -3.59
CA VAL A 114 19.81 -9.61 -3.56
C VAL A 114 19.81 -10.10 -2.12
N ILE A 115 18.65 -10.54 -1.64
CA ILE A 115 18.48 -11.10 -0.30
C ILE A 115 18.02 -12.54 -0.47
N GLU A 116 18.81 -13.47 0.06
CA GLU A 116 18.46 -14.89 0.08
C GLU A 116 17.76 -15.28 1.39
N ASP A 117 16.87 -16.26 1.30
CA ASP A 117 16.30 -16.92 2.48
C ASP A 117 17.31 -17.90 3.11
N LYS A 118 16.94 -18.48 4.25
CA LYS A 118 17.79 -19.46 4.96
C LYS A 118 18.09 -20.73 4.16
N LYS A 119 17.35 -20.97 3.08
CA LYS A 119 17.52 -22.12 2.17
C LYS A 119 18.34 -21.73 0.93
N GLY A 120 18.81 -20.48 0.81
CA GLY A 120 19.60 -19.99 -0.31
C GLY A 120 18.78 -19.72 -1.57
N PHE A 121 17.48 -19.43 -1.43
CA PHE A 121 16.65 -18.93 -2.53
C PHE A 121 16.54 -17.42 -2.44
N VAL A 122 16.55 -16.72 -3.57
CA VAL A 122 16.35 -15.27 -3.61
C VAL A 122 14.94 -14.95 -3.12
N ALA A 123 14.84 -14.37 -1.93
CA ALA A 123 13.60 -13.91 -1.33
C ALA A 123 13.25 -12.48 -1.77
N ASN A 124 14.25 -11.69 -2.15
CA ASN A 124 14.05 -10.30 -2.56
C ASN A 124 15.20 -9.80 -3.45
N ALA A 125 14.88 -8.93 -4.40
CA ALA A 125 15.86 -8.23 -5.23
C ALA A 125 15.42 -6.77 -5.38
N GLN A 126 16.22 -5.84 -4.88
CA GLN A 126 15.88 -4.41 -4.86
C GLN A 126 16.87 -3.61 -5.70
N ILE A 127 16.35 -2.73 -6.55
CA ILE A 127 17.17 -1.73 -7.22
C ILE A 127 17.47 -0.59 -6.25
N ILE A 128 18.75 -0.38 -5.94
CA ILE A 128 19.26 0.68 -5.10
C ILE A 128 19.66 1.87 -6.00
N LYS A 129 19.32 3.09 -5.56
CA LYS A 129 19.73 4.34 -6.20
C LYS A 129 21.08 4.81 -5.69
#